data_AF-A0A5C4MK24-F1
#
_entry.id   AF-A0A5C4MK24-F1
#
_cell.length_a   1.000
_cell.length_b   1.000
_cell.length_c   1.000
_cell.angle_alpha   90.00
_cell.angle_beta   90.00
_cell.angle_gamma   90.00
#
_symmetry.space_group_name_H-M   'P 1'
#
loop_
_entity.id
_entity.type
_entity.pdbx_description
1 polymer ?
#
loop_
_entity_poly.entity_id
_entity_poly.type
_entity_poly.pdbx_seq_one_letter_code
_entity_poly.pdbx_strand_id
1 'polypeptide(L)'
;MLLRALAVLITLAGPALAEPLPFEGTWDCDGGPMTFSAQTYQGQPIQSIEAGVPGDYLVTMQDGYRFALMDVTATGLTWSSPESGDIMECRRASGAVAAAGDLSAWNGRPSYELFGDASMQAPLVALMGQDAYEDAKWTFSVAPEMRQYGDWVSGTGCRAHMCNQEYGAVALNLRDGRILVAMKLDGEAMRTWGEARGDLPPPIVDTMMK
;
A
#
# COMPACT_ATOMS: atom_id res chain seq x y z
N MET A 1 -6.21 -51.19 -42.29
CA MET A 1 -6.96 -50.26 -41.44
C MET A 1 -6.03 -49.79 -40.31
N LEU A 2 -5.39 -48.63 -40.46
CA LEU A 2 -4.70 -47.95 -39.37
C LEU A 2 -5.26 -46.53 -39.30
N LEU A 3 -6.10 -46.26 -38.32
CA LEU A 3 -6.57 -44.91 -37.98
C LEU A 3 -5.57 -44.33 -36.98
N ARG A 4 -4.78 -43.34 -37.41
CA ARG A 4 -3.98 -42.51 -36.50
C ARG A 4 -4.89 -41.43 -35.91
N ALA A 5 -5.17 -41.52 -34.62
CA ALA A 5 -5.82 -40.46 -33.87
C ALA A 5 -4.82 -39.32 -33.61
N LEU A 6 -5.09 -38.14 -34.16
CA LEU A 6 -4.39 -36.90 -33.81
C LEU A 6 -5.08 -36.32 -32.57
N ALA A 7 -4.38 -36.28 -31.44
CA ALA A 7 -4.82 -35.55 -30.26
C ALA A 7 -4.42 -34.08 -30.41
N VAL A 8 -5.41 -33.19 -30.55
CA VAL A 8 -5.21 -31.73 -30.54
C VAL A 8 -5.21 -31.27 -29.08
N LEU A 9 -4.06 -30.79 -28.61
CA LEU A 9 -3.92 -30.14 -27.31
C LEU A 9 -4.39 -28.68 -27.47
N ILE A 10 -5.49 -28.29 -26.84
CA ILE A 10 -5.96 -26.89 -26.77
C ILE A 10 -5.42 -26.30 -25.46
N THR A 11 -4.42 -25.43 -25.56
CA THR A 11 -3.93 -24.61 -24.44
C THR A 11 -4.88 -23.44 -24.23
N LEU A 12 -5.66 -23.46 -23.15
CA LEU A 12 -6.45 -22.32 -22.70
C LEU A 12 -5.50 -21.28 -22.09
N ALA A 13 -5.16 -20.24 -22.84
CA ALA A 13 -4.53 -19.05 -22.27
C ALA A 13 -5.60 -18.34 -21.42
N GLY A 14 -5.45 -18.37 -20.09
CA GLY A 14 -6.25 -17.54 -19.20
C GLY A 14 -5.99 -16.05 -19.48
N PRO A 15 -6.95 -15.16 -19.18
CA PRO A 15 -6.71 -13.73 -19.27
C PRO A 15 -5.52 -13.38 -18.37
N ALA A 16 -4.48 -12.78 -18.96
CA ALA A 16 -3.45 -12.13 -18.18
C ALA A 16 -4.13 -11.02 -17.38
N LEU A 17 -4.04 -11.08 -16.05
CA LEU A 17 -4.43 -9.95 -15.21
C LEU A 17 -3.53 -8.79 -15.61
N ALA A 18 -4.13 -7.68 -16.07
CA ALA A 18 -3.39 -6.47 -16.35
C ALA A 18 -2.68 -6.05 -15.06
N GLU A 19 -1.38 -5.77 -15.14
CA GLU A 19 -0.64 -5.23 -14.00
C GLU A 19 -1.28 -3.88 -13.59
N PRO A 20 -1.41 -3.61 -12.28
CA PRO A 20 -1.93 -2.33 -11.81
C PRO A 20 -1.11 -1.17 -12.36
N LEU A 21 -1.78 -0.08 -12.77
CA LEU A 21 -1.08 1.11 -13.24
C LEU A 21 -0.35 1.80 -12.08
N PRO A 22 0.83 2.41 -12.31
CA PRO A 22 1.62 3.05 -11.25
C PRO A 22 0.90 4.14 -10.45
N PHE A 23 -0.11 4.78 -11.04
CA PHE A 23 -0.91 5.81 -10.39
C PHE A 23 -2.12 5.25 -9.61
N GLU A 24 -2.45 3.96 -9.70
CA GLU A 24 -3.61 3.41 -8.99
C GLU A 24 -3.43 3.48 -7.47
N GLY A 25 -4.47 3.95 -6.79
CA GLY A 25 -4.49 4.14 -5.33
C GLY A 25 -5.08 5.49 -4.92
N THR A 26 -4.91 5.79 -3.63
CA THR A 26 -5.31 7.07 -3.04
C THR A 26 -4.10 7.99 -2.91
N TRP A 27 -4.31 9.25 -3.17
CA TRP A 27 -3.32 10.31 -3.19
C TRP A 27 -3.82 11.50 -2.39
N ASP A 28 -2.96 12.06 -1.55
CA ASP A 28 -3.18 13.32 -0.85
C ASP A 28 -2.69 14.46 -1.75
N CYS A 29 -3.63 15.22 -2.31
CA CYS A 29 -3.37 16.33 -3.24
C CYS A 29 -3.77 17.66 -2.60
N ASP A 30 -3.23 18.78 -3.11
CA ASP A 30 -3.56 20.16 -2.71
C ASP A 30 -5.02 20.55 -3.03
N GLY A 31 -5.98 19.92 -2.35
CA GLY A 31 -7.41 19.99 -2.66
C GLY A 31 -8.23 18.86 -2.02
N GLY A 32 -7.54 17.87 -1.43
CA GLY A 32 -8.13 16.74 -0.75
C GLY A 32 -7.71 15.40 -1.37
N PRO A 33 -8.15 14.28 -0.77
CA PRO A 33 -7.78 12.97 -1.25
C PRO A 33 -8.39 12.68 -2.63
N MET A 34 -7.56 12.15 -3.53
CA MET A 34 -7.95 11.67 -4.85
C MET A 34 -7.73 10.17 -4.96
N THR A 35 -8.71 9.46 -5.52
CA THR A 35 -8.58 8.02 -5.78
C THR A 35 -8.61 7.74 -7.28
N PHE A 36 -7.63 6.98 -7.75
CA PHE A 36 -7.51 6.54 -9.13
C PHE A 36 -7.48 5.01 -9.20
N SER A 37 -8.16 4.44 -10.20
CA SER A 37 -7.98 3.07 -10.65
C SER A 37 -7.92 3.02 -12.18
N ALA A 38 -7.69 1.84 -12.76
CA ALA A 38 -7.79 1.66 -14.21
C ALA A 38 -9.22 1.89 -14.76
N GLN A 39 -10.25 1.98 -13.91
CA GLN A 39 -11.66 2.11 -14.31
C GLN A 39 -12.36 3.36 -13.76
N THR A 40 -11.85 3.98 -12.69
CA THR A 40 -12.53 5.10 -12.04
C THR A 40 -11.59 6.18 -11.55
N TYR A 41 -12.08 7.42 -11.55
CA TYR A 41 -11.48 8.58 -10.88
C TYR A 41 -12.54 9.14 -9.92
N GLN A 42 -12.23 9.18 -8.62
CA GLN A 42 -13.18 9.57 -7.57
C GLN A 42 -14.54 8.83 -7.67
N GLY A 43 -14.49 7.55 -8.05
CA GLY A 43 -15.67 6.71 -8.26
C GLY A 43 -16.44 6.97 -9.57
N GLN A 44 -16.06 7.98 -10.36
CA GLN A 44 -16.63 8.23 -11.68
C GLN A 44 -15.93 7.38 -12.74
N PRO A 45 -16.65 6.84 -13.73
CA PRO A 45 -16.09 5.92 -14.72
C PRO A 45 -15.14 6.61 -15.70
N ILE A 46 -13.97 5.99 -15.90
CA ILE A 46 -12.99 6.35 -16.91
C ILE A 46 -13.38 5.68 -18.25
N GLN A 47 -13.28 6.43 -19.34
CA GLN A 47 -13.46 5.93 -20.70
C GLN A 47 -12.17 5.33 -21.27
N SER A 48 -11.05 6.04 -21.13
CA SER A 48 -9.75 5.61 -21.63
C SER A 48 -8.59 6.20 -20.84
N ILE A 49 -7.46 5.49 -20.85
CA ILE A 49 -6.17 5.92 -20.30
C ILE A 49 -5.15 5.78 -21.42
N GLU A 50 -4.49 6.87 -21.77
CA GLU A 50 -3.43 6.92 -22.78
C GLU A 50 -2.10 7.16 -22.07
N ALA A 51 -1.15 6.24 -22.23
CA ALA A 51 0.21 6.44 -21.72
C ALA A 51 1.02 7.31 -22.70
N GLY A 52 1.68 8.34 -22.17
CA GLY A 52 2.56 9.23 -22.92
C GLY A 52 4.03 8.82 -22.82
N VAL A 53 4.87 9.76 -22.41
CA VAL A 53 6.24 9.43 -21.96
C VAL A 53 6.17 8.63 -20.65
N PRO A 54 7.21 7.85 -20.29
CA PRO A 54 7.19 7.08 -19.05
C PRO A 54 6.92 7.97 -17.83
N GLY A 55 5.87 7.64 -17.07
CA GLY A 55 5.41 8.43 -15.92
C GLY A 55 4.22 9.35 -16.22
N ASP A 56 3.85 9.53 -17.49
CA ASP A 56 2.78 10.43 -17.90
C ASP A 56 1.57 9.69 -18.47
N TYR A 57 0.38 10.08 -18.02
CA TYR A 57 -0.89 9.50 -18.41
C TYR A 57 -1.91 10.59 -18.70
N LEU A 58 -2.68 10.40 -19.76
CA LEU A 58 -3.84 11.21 -20.08
C LEU A 58 -5.10 10.37 -19.85
N VAL A 59 -5.93 10.81 -18.91
CA VAL A 59 -7.16 10.12 -18.54
C VAL A 59 -8.34 10.84 -19.20
N THR A 60 -9.22 10.09 -19.86
CA THR A 60 -10.47 10.58 -20.44
C THR A 60 -11.64 9.93 -19.73
N MET A 61 -12.54 10.75 -19.19
CA MET A 61 -13.77 10.34 -18.49
C MET A 61 -14.90 10.10 -19.49
N GLN A 62 -15.98 9.42 -19.07
CA GLN A 62 -17.12 9.14 -19.95
C GLN A 62 -17.91 10.37 -20.41
N ASP A 63 -17.85 11.47 -19.66
CA ASP A 63 -18.46 12.76 -20.03
C ASP A 63 -17.59 13.59 -20.99
N GLY A 64 -16.41 13.09 -21.35
CA GLY A 64 -15.43 13.76 -22.20
C GLY A 64 -14.43 14.64 -21.44
N TYR A 65 -14.57 14.79 -20.12
CA TYR A 65 -13.57 15.48 -19.30
C TYR A 65 -12.21 14.76 -19.39
N ARG A 66 -11.12 15.53 -19.43
CA ARG A 66 -9.76 14.99 -19.51
C ARG A 66 -8.87 15.64 -18.46
N PHE A 67 -7.99 14.87 -17.86
CA PHE A 67 -6.92 15.36 -16.99
C PHE A 67 -5.64 14.57 -17.20
N ALA A 68 -4.50 15.18 -16.87
CA ALA A 68 -3.20 14.55 -16.96
C ALA A 68 -2.70 14.15 -15.56
N LEU A 69 -2.03 13.00 -15.50
CA LEU A 69 -1.18 12.58 -14.39
C LEU A 69 0.25 12.59 -14.92
N MET A 70 1.09 13.43 -14.35
CA MET A 70 2.47 13.63 -14.80
C MET A 70 3.44 13.23 -13.71
N ASP A 71 4.67 12.89 -14.11
CA ASP A 71 5.76 12.57 -13.19
C ASP A 71 5.37 11.50 -12.15
N VAL A 72 4.56 10.51 -12.57
CA VAL A 72 4.06 9.46 -11.67
C VAL A 72 5.23 8.60 -11.21
N THR A 73 5.45 8.60 -9.90
CA THR A 73 6.40 7.75 -9.20
C THR A 73 5.66 6.84 -8.21
N ALA A 74 6.41 6.04 -7.43
CA ALA A 74 5.83 5.23 -6.37
C ALA A 74 5.16 6.08 -5.27
N THR A 75 5.57 7.33 -5.06
CA THR A 75 5.17 8.14 -3.90
C THR A 75 4.65 9.53 -4.25
N GLY A 76 4.82 9.99 -5.48
CA GLY A 76 4.37 11.31 -5.96
C GLY A 76 3.77 11.24 -7.36
N LEU A 77 2.86 12.15 -7.66
CA LEU A 77 2.43 12.49 -9.02
C LEU A 77 1.97 13.95 -9.06
N THR A 78 1.91 14.54 -10.25
CA THR A 78 1.29 15.83 -10.49
C THR A 78 -0.02 15.64 -11.24
N TRP A 79 -1.13 16.09 -10.67
CA TRP A 79 -2.44 16.11 -11.33
C TRP A 79 -2.64 17.45 -12.03
N SER A 80 -3.14 17.44 -13.26
CA SER A 80 -3.38 18.66 -14.05
C SER A 80 -4.72 18.62 -14.78
N SER A 81 -5.53 19.67 -14.59
CA SER A 81 -6.81 19.87 -15.26
C SER A 81 -6.71 20.95 -16.33
N PRO A 82 -6.84 20.59 -17.62
CA PRO A 82 -6.85 21.57 -18.71
C PRO A 82 -8.09 22.47 -18.70
N GLU A 83 -9.22 22.03 -18.14
CA GLU A 83 -10.46 22.84 -18.13
C GLU A 83 -10.42 23.96 -17.09
N SER A 84 -9.90 23.69 -15.89
CA SER A 84 -9.77 24.69 -14.83
C SER A 84 -8.41 25.39 -14.81
N GLY A 85 -7.37 24.76 -15.39
CA GLY A 85 -5.99 25.21 -15.31
C GLY A 85 -5.29 24.83 -13.99
N ASP A 86 -5.95 24.05 -13.12
CA ASP A 86 -5.39 23.62 -11.85
C ASP A 86 -4.27 22.61 -12.05
N ILE A 87 -3.20 22.78 -11.28
CA ILE A 87 -2.08 21.83 -11.18
C ILE A 87 -1.87 21.58 -9.69
N MET A 88 -1.90 20.31 -9.30
CA MET A 88 -1.77 19.88 -7.92
C MET A 88 -0.67 18.84 -7.78
N GLU A 89 0.22 19.06 -6.82
CA GLU A 89 1.15 18.04 -6.38
C GLU A 89 0.40 17.07 -5.47
N CYS A 90 0.59 15.78 -5.74
CA CYS A 90 -0.06 14.71 -5.01
C CYS A 90 1.00 13.80 -4.41
N ARG A 91 0.84 13.45 -3.15
CA ARG A 91 1.62 12.39 -2.51
C ARG A 91 0.77 11.15 -2.38
N ARG A 92 1.35 9.98 -2.58
CA ARG A 92 0.62 8.74 -2.35
C ARG A 92 0.19 8.73 -0.89
N ALA A 93 -1.12 8.60 -0.64
CA ALA A 93 -1.65 8.56 0.72
C ALA A 93 -0.97 7.38 1.42
N SER A 94 -0.20 7.69 2.46
CA SER A 94 0.64 6.72 3.16
C SER A 94 -0.23 5.62 3.75
N GLY A 95 -0.36 4.50 3.04
CA GLY A 95 -1.12 3.36 3.53
C GLY A 95 -1.63 2.40 2.47
N ALA A 96 -2.11 2.85 1.30
CA ALA A 96 -2.76 1.93 0.37
C ALA A 96 -1.72 1.09 -0.41
N VAL A 97 -1.38 -0.08 0.12
CA VAL A 97 -0.72 -1.11 -0.69
C VAL A 97 -1.77 -1.84 -1.50
N ALA A 98 -1.94 -1.40 -2.75
CA ALA A 98 -2.59 -2.24 -3.76
C ALA A 98 -1.78 -3.53 -4.05
N ALA A 99 -0.53 -3.62 -3.58
CA ALA A 99 0.43 -4.66 -3.95
C ALA A 99 0.79 -5.69 -2.86
N ALA A 100 0.34 -5.55 -1.60
CA ALA A 100 0.77 -6.43 -0.50
C ALA A 100 0.07 -7.80 -0.43
N GLY A 101 -0.72 -8.17 -1.44
CA GLY A 101 -1.45 -9.43 -1.45
C GLY A 101 -2.56 -9.50 -0.39
N ASP A 102 -2.92 -10.72 0.03
CA ASP A 102 -3.93 -10.96 1.05
C ASP A 102 -3.39 -10.63 2.45
N LEU A 103 -3.72 -9.44 2.94
CA LEU A 103 -3.30 -8.97 4.27
C LEU A 103 -3.85 -9.83 5.42
N SER A 104 -4.92 -10.60 5.20
CA SER A 104 -5.48 -11.48 6.23
C SER A 104 -4.58 -12.68 6.55
N ALA A 105 -3.68 -13.04 5.62
CA ALA A 105 -2.70 -14.11 5.79
C ALA A 105 -1.68 -13.83 6.92
N TRP A 106 -1.61 -12.60 7.42
CA TRP A 106 -0.77 -12.23 8.55
C TRP A 106 -1.39 -12.57 9.91
N ASN A 107 -2.68 -12.91 9.98
CA ASN A 107 -3.31 -13.32 11.23
C ASN A 107 -2.70 -14.64 11.73
N GLY A 108 -2.21 -14.64 12.98
CA GLY A 108 -1.49 -15.76 13.59
C GLY A 108 0.00 -15.83 13.25
N ARG A 109 0.53 -14.93 12.43
CA ARG A 109 1.98 -14.85 12.14
C ARG A 109 2.64 -13.78 13.02
N PRO A 110 3.88 -13.98 13.49
CA PRO A 110 4.57 -12.95 14.26
C PRO A 110 5.02 -11.79 13.37
N SER A 111 4.97 -10.56 13.88
CA SER A 111 5.27 -9.38 13.06
C SER A 111 6.73 -9.29 12.61
N TYR A 112 7.67 -10.02 13.20
CA TYR A 112 9.04 -10.08 12.65
C TYR A 112 9.07 -10.71 11.25
N GLU A 113 8.15 -11.64 10.95
CA GLU A 113 8.05 -12.22 9.62
C GLU A 113 7.57 -11.19 8.61
N LEU A 114 6.67 -10.28 9.00
CA LEU A 114 6.18 -9.19 8.16
C LEU A 114 7.34 -8.33 7.64
N PHE A 115 8.26 -7.95 8.52
CA PHE A 115 9.43 -7.13 8.17
C PHE A 115 10.56 -7.93 7.51
N GLY A 116 10.51 -9.27 7.53
CA GLY A 116 11.44 -10.14 6.82
C GLY A 116 10.94 -10.59 5.45
N ASP A 117 9.66 -10.37 5.14
CA ASP A 117 9.01 -10.90 3.95
C ASP A 117 9.26 -10.02 2.72
N ALA A 118 9.74 -10.66 1.63
CA ALA A 118 10.08 -9.97 0.40
C ALA A 118 8.89 -9.24 -0.23
N SER A 119 7.66 -9.77 -0.07
CA SER A 119 6.44 -9.14 -0.57
C SER A 119 6.07 -7.86 0.18
N MET A 120 6.52 -7.73 1.43
CA MET A 120 6.22 -6.58 2.29
C MET A 120 7.33 -5.54 2.29
N GLN A 121 8.56 -5.90 1.87
CA GLN A 121 9.69 -4.98 1.87
C GLN A 121 9.40 -3.69 1.08
N ALA A 122 9.04 -3.80 -0.20
CA ALA A 122 8.79 -2.62 -1.03
C ALA A 122 7.65 -1.72 -0.48
N PRO A 123 6.49 -2.27 -0.08
CA PRO A 123 5.47 -1.54 0.67
C PRO A 123 5.95 -0.78 1.89
N LEU A 124 6.69 -1.45 2.77
CA LEU A 124 7.13 -0.88 4.03
C LEU A 124 8.20 0.18 3.79
N VAL A 125 9.18 -0.08 2.92
CA VAL A 125 10.19 0.92 2.52
C VAL A 125 9.53 2.15 1.88
N ALA A 126 8.52 1.98 1.04
CA ALA A 126 7.76 3.11 0.48
C ALA A 126 7.03 3.90 1.57
N LEU A 127 6.53 3.23 2.61
CA LEU A 127 5.82 3.84 3.72
C LEU A 127 6.75 4.63 4.68
N MET A 128 7.89 4.04 5.07
CA MET A 128 8.73 4.58 6.15
C MET A 128 10.13 5.03 5.74
N GLY A 129 10.54 4.74 4.51
CA GLY A 129 11.92 4.88 4.05
C GLY A 129 12.78 3.67 4.40
N GLN A 130 13.93 3.55 3.74
CA GLN A 130 14.85 2.41 3.89
C GLN A 130 15.40 2.30 5.32
N ASP A 131 15.84 3.41 5.92
CA ASP A 131 16.48 3.40 7.24
C ASP A 131 15.49 2.96 8.33
N ALA A 132 14.30 3.55 8.36
CA ALA A 132 13.27 3.19 9.33
C ALA A 132 12.79 1.73 9.17
N TYR A 133 12.80 1.21 7.94
CA TYR A 133 12.48 -0.19 7.68
C TYR A 133 13.52 -1.14 8.27
N GLU A 134 14.81 -0.82 8.15
CA GLU A 134 15.87 -1.62 8.78
C GLU A 134 15.83 -1.51 10.31
N ASP A 135 15.52 -0.33 10.86
CA ASP A 135 15.28 -0.16 12.30
C ASP A 135 14.10 -1.03 12.76
N ALA A 136 13.02 -1.09 11.98
CA ALA A 136 11.86 -1.93 12.28
C ALA A 136 12.21 -3.43 12.27
N LYS A 137 13.00 -3.91 11.30
CA LYS A 137 13.46 -5.32 11.28
C LYS A 137 14.18 -5.71 12.57
N TRP A 138 15.04 -4.82 13.08
CA TRP A 138 15.73 -5.03 14.35
C TRP A 138 14.79 -4.91 15.56
N THR A 139 13.92 -3.91 15.56
CA THR A 139 12.99 -3.61 16.65
C THR A 139 11.89 -4.65 16.79
N PHE A 140 11.52 -5.37 15.74
CA PHE A 140 10.50 -6.41 15.84
C PHE A 140 11.08 -7.81 16.06
N SER A 141 12.38 -7.96 16.34
CA SER A 141 13.05 -9.26 16.51
C SER A 141 12.45 -10.18 17.59
N VAL A 142 11.80 -9.63 18.62
CA VAL A 142 10.95 -10.38 19.56
C VAL A 142 9.50 -9.94 19.35
N ALA A 143 8.73 -10.75 18.64
CA ALA A 143 7.34 -10.42 18.32
C ALA A 143 6.39 -11.60 18.59
N PRO A 144 5.31 -11.42 19.38
CA PRO A 144 4.20 -12.37 19.41
C PRO A 144 3.44 -12.39 18.08
N GLU A 145 2.52 -13.36 17.97
CA GLU A 145 1.60 -13.47 16.83
C GLU A 145 0.71 -12.23 16.69
N MET A 146 0.58 -11.75 15.45
CA MET A 146 -0.41 -10.77 15.06
C MET A 146 -1.80 -11.37 15.15
N ARG A 147 -2.78 -10.54 15.53
CA ARG A 147 -4.18 -10.95 15.69
C ARG A 147 -5.10 -10.03 14.93
N GLN A 148 -6.24 -10.56 14.53
CA GLN A 148 -7.30 -9.76 13.93
C GLN A 148 -8.09 -8.99 15.00
N TYR A 149 -8.33 -7.71 14.73
CA TYR A 149 -9.11 -6.75 15.51
C TYR A 149 -10.07 -6.00 14.57
N GLY A 150 -11.25 -6.56 14.33
CA GLY A 150 -12.18 -6.03 13.32
C GLY A 150 -11.57 -6.09 11.92
N ASP A 151 -11.48 -4.93 11.27
CA ASP A 151 -10.89 -4.77 9.93
C ASP A 151 -9.36 -4.67 9.95
N TRP A 152 -8.69 -4.92 11.10
CA TRP A 152 -7.24 -4.85 11.22
C TRP A 152 -6.64 -6.21 11.54
N VAL A 153 -5.46 -6.51 11.01
CA VAL A 153 -4.53 -7.50 11.59
C VAL A 153 -3.36 -6.73 12.18
N SER A 154 -3.09 -6.92 13.47
CA SER A 154 -2.10 -6.13 14.20
C SER A 154 -1.32 -6.94 15.20
N GLY A 155 -0.05 -6.59 15.41
CA GLY A 155 0.80 -7.18 16.42
C GLY A 155 1.84 -6.19 16.92
N THR A 156 2.55 -6.59 17.97
CA THR A 156 3.62 -5.83 18.60
C THR A 156 4.96 -6.51 18.38
N GLY A 157 6.04 -5.77 18.62
CA GLY A 157 7.37 -6.34 18.76
C GLY A 157 8.26 -5.45 19.60
N CYS A 158 9.38 -6.02 20.02
CA CYS A 158 10.44 -5.28 20.66
C CYS A 158 11.80 -5.87 20.30
N ARG A 159 12.84 -5.04 20.47
CA ARG A 159 14.19 -5.50 20.28
C ARG A 159 14.57 -6.44 21.41
N ALA A 160 15.23 -7.54 21.06
CA ALA A 160 15.71 -8.51 22.03
C ALA A 160 16.47 -7.82 23.17
N HIS A 161 16.08 -8.14 24.41
CA HIS A 161 16.62 -7.59 25.66
C HIS A 161 16.40 -6.08 25.90
N MET A 162 15.65 -5.37 25.04
CA MET A 162 15.41 -3.93 25.17
C MET A 162 13.93 -3.54 25.06
N CYS A 163 13.01 -4.43 25.43
CA CYS A 163 11.56 -4.21 25.28
C CYS A 163 10.97 -3.05 26.10
N ASN A 164 11.72 -2.51 27.05
CA ASN A 164 11.34 -1.31 27.81
C ASN A 164 11.79 0.00 27.15
N GLN A 165 12.64 -0.07 26.11
CA GLN A 165 13.26 1.10 25.45
C GLN A 165 12.94 1.12 23.95
N GLU A 166 12.99 -0.05 23.30
CA GLU A 166 12.79 -0.21 21.86
C GLU A 166 11.65 -1.19 21.59
N TYR A 167 10.50 -0.65 21.19
CA TYR A 167 9.28 -1.41 20.94
C TYR A 167 8.43 -0.76 19.86
N GLY A 168 7.53 -1.53 19.28
CA GLY A 168 6.62 -1.03 18.27
C GLY A 168 5.38 -1.90 18.09
N ALA A 169 4.49 -1.40 17.25
CA ALA A 169 3.32 -2.10 16.75
C ALA A 169 3.15 -1.84 15.25
N VAL A 170 2.58 -2.83 14.57
CA VAL A 170 2.19 -2.74 13.16
C VAL A 170 0.74 -3.16 13.03
N ALA A 171 0.00 -2.52 12.13
CA ALA A 171 -1.37 -2.84 11.79
C ALA A 171 -1.59 -2.79 10.28
N LEU A 172 -2.35 -3.75 9.78
CA LEU A 172 -2.71 -3.94 8.37
C LEU A 172 -4.24 -3.88 8.27
N ASN A 173 -4.78 -2.91 7.57
CA ASN A 173 -6.22 -2.78 7.37
C ASN A 173 -6.67 -3.69 6.22
N LEU A 174 -7.54 -4.65 6.52
CA LEU A 174 -8.06 -5.64 5.59
C LEU A 174 -9.03 -5.05 4.56
N ARG A 175 -9.63 -3.89 4.86
CA ARG A 175 -10.65 -3.27 4.02
C ARG A 175 -10.06 -2.34 2.97
N ASP A 176 -9.13 -1.48 3.38
CA ASP A 176 -8.56 -0.42 2.54
C ASP A 176 -7.06 -0.56 2.29
N GLY A 177 -6.46 -1.64 2.78
CA GLY A 177 -5.05 -1.96 2.56
C GLY A 177 -4.08 -1.10 3.37
N ARG A 178 -4.56 -0.19 4.24
CA ARG A 178 -3.69 0.69 5.02
C ARG A 178 -2.70 -0.08 5.89
N ILE A 179 -1.43 0.31 5.82
CA ILE A 179 -0.42 -0.07 6.81
C ILE A 179 -0.18 1.09 7.78
N LEU A 180 -0.15 0.78 9.06
CA LEU A 180 0.24 1.70 10.12
C LEU A 180 1.35 1.06 10.96
N VAL A 181 2.44 1.80 11.18
CA VAL A 181 3.54 1.38 12.05
C VAL A 181 3.79 2.46 13.09
N ALA A 182 3.88 2.06 14.36
CA ALA A 182 4.27 2.92 15.46
C ALA A 182 5.51 2.32 16.13
N MET A 183 6.56 3.11 16.35
CA MET A 183 7.81 2.61 16.90
C MET A 183 8.45 3.66 17.83
N LYS A 184 8.93 3.17 18.96
CA LYS A 184 9.75 3.90 19.92
C LYS A 184 11.16 3.32 19.86
N LEU A 185 12.15 4.18 19.61
CA LEU A 185 13.56 3.85 19.74
C LEU A 185 14.16 4.52 20.99
N ASP A 186 15.28 4.00 21.49
CA ASP A 186 15.93 4.57 22.66
C ASP A 186 16.33 6.03 22.43
N GLY A 187 16.03 6.89 23.40
CA GLY A 187 16.27 8.34 23.31
C GLY A 187 15.44 9.11 22.27
N GLU A 188 14.64 8.45 21.42
CA GLU A 188 13.84 9.10 20.38
C GLU A 188 12.38 9.32 20.79
N ALA A 189 11.67 10.26 20.15
CA ALA A 189 10.22 10.35 20.30
C ALA A 189 9.52 9.15 19.61
N MET A 190 8.25 8.91 19.95
CA MET A 190 7.42 7.95 19.21
C MET A 190 7.33 8.38 17.74
N ARG A 191 7.61 7.47 16.82
CA ARG A 191 7.51 7.66 15.38
C ARG A 191 6.34 6.86 14.86
N THR A 192 5.57 7.45 13.93
CA THR A 192 4.43 6.79 13.30
C THR A 192 4.49 6.97 11.80
N TRP A 193 4.19 5.91 11.06
CA TRP A 193 4.09 5.93 9.60
C TRP A 193 2.76 5.34 9.16
N GLY A 194 2.11 6.03 8.23
CA GLY A 194 0.75 5.71 7.80
C GLY A 194 -0.30 6.55 8.51
N GLU A 195 -1.54 6.44 8.03
CA GLU A 195 -2.65 7.26 8.51
C GLU A 195 -3.31 6.66 9.77
N ALA A 196 -3.04 7.25 10.93
CA ALA A 196 -3.69 6.94 12.20
C ALA A 196 -5.10 7.57 12.29
N ARG A 197 -6.05 7.07 11.49
CA ARG A 197 -7.46 7.52 11.49
C ARG A 197 -8.48 6.40 11.66
N GLY A 198 -9.61 6.74 12.28
CA GLY A 198 -10.69 5.81 12.61
C GLY A 198 -10.40 5.00 13.87
N ASP A 199 -11.12 3.88 14.03
CA ASP A 199 -10.89 2.97 15.14
C ASP A 199 -9.61 2.17 14.90
N LEU A 200 -8.56 2.49 15.67
CA LEU A 200 -7.27 1.82 15.61
C LEU A 200 -7.27 0.55 16.48
N PRO A 201 -6.54 -0.51 16.07
CA PRO A 201 -6.49 -1.73 16.86
C PRO A 201 -5.70 -1.51 18.16
N PRO A 202 -6.05 -2.21 19.26
CA PRO A 202 -5.41 -2.01 20.57
C PRO A 202 -3.88 -2.03 20.57
N PRO A 203 -3.17 -2.93 19.83
CA PRO A 203 -1.70 -2.91 19.81
C PRO A 203 -1.07 -1.58 19.39
N ILE A 204 -1.72 -0.85 18.46
CA ILE A 204 -1.27 0.47 18.01
C ILE A 204 -1.53 1.50 19.10
N VAL A 205 -2.77 1.55 19.62
CA VAL A 205 -3.18 2.53 20.65
C VAL A 205 -2.30 2.39 21.90
N ASP A 206 -2.15 1.15 22.39
CA ASP A 206 -1.34 0.85 23.58
C ASP A 206 0.13 1.23 23.37
N THR A 207 0.68 0.99 22.17
CA THR A 207 2.06 1.38 21.84
C THR A 207 2.24 2.88 21.82
N MET A 208 1.32 3.62 21.21
CA MET A 208 1.40 5.08 21.09
C MET A 208 1.22 5.83 22.42
N MET A 209 0.70 5.15 23.46
CA MET A 209 0.44 5.75 24.78
C MET A 209 1.49 5.41 25.85
N LYS A 210 2.49 4.58 25.53
CA LYS A 210 3.60 4.24 26.43
C LYS A 210 4.72 5.28 26.40
#